data_AF-A0AA39U2I7-F1
#
_entry.id   AF-A0AA39U2I7-F1
#
_cell.length_a   1.000
_cell.length_b   1.000
_cell.length_c   1.000
_cell.angle_alpha   90.00
_cell.angle_beta   90.00
_cell.angle_gamma   90.00
#
_symmetry.space_group_name_H-M   'P 1'
#
loop_
_entity.id
_entity.type
_entity.pdbx_description
1 polymer ?
#
loop_
_entity_poly.entity_id
_entity_poly.type
_entity_poly.pdbx_seq_one_letter_code
_entity_poly.pdbx_strand_id
1 'polypeptide(L)'
;MASTRRYLFVWVLLLIPAAAGVNFNQCLDDIQSGNYGLDGVLDKDGNSILTYENATAVTLELCYRACGRGSEPFSFPSFAQESSAWLVPWLALLSQLPFGANDLFENANYIILAVGSPTLIIYSLSLSALNTRWIGRLLDTAKRYPNRNHTARAFNALQHCCFYLEPSDEVIASIIVLPQNDVWWEGLVKALEARRLGWTISAFFNLIWVLIAFIFTIIDALNSPSQDSNASGQSIGLLWLWLYPVVVGWIVLSPECDRRWLESQLLRAGSKAVIASDTPGQFNKCPPNKHPITLCRPGTSRWNFPNDDIYCTLPIFDFARVYWLNQVVLDYFQLYHSAAEKAHARGLIRGNGTIDDEHRDGTKDVIISRCYHETPVECQGESVGCRILKASIAALIVQWGSTASGIVVIYFTPTKGLGCRSLSFLIYGLVSTVAWWCMIVSAWLAHRSSTWPGPRPAMEIATDTLAHIPLTAIPISMPAPNLPSEPLSACQSSQTTLPSESCGRKETVGANCGTALPNHDSGFTVWSRRFSRAGKTLAFLNALFLFGFCLAQLGNGFSNCWCNSSYIGLRSKAYVALAIPSSDFASLRTAWGGAIFLGIAISSLFAVLIIFAKKTRYPD
;
A
#
# COMPACT_ATOMS: atom_id res chain seq x y z
N MET A 1 -1.44 -8.46 -27.14
CA MET A 1 -1.68 -9.92 -27.06
C MET A 1 -3.01 -10.12 -26.36
N ALA A 2 -3.95 -10.73 -27.09
CA ALA A 2 -5.28 -11.08 -26.64
C ALA A 2 -5.24 -12.30 -25.70
N SER A 3 -6.29 -12.43 -24.88
CA SER A 3 -6.57 -13.53 -23.94
C SER A 3 -6.12 -13.34 -22.49
N THR A 4 -6.90 -12.56 -21.73
CA THR A 4 -7.03 -12.82 -20.30
C THR A 4 -8.41 -12.39 -19.77
N ARG A 5 -9.27 -13.41 -19.62
CA ARG A 5 -10.38 -13.52 -18.67
C ARG A 5 -11.43 -12.41 -18.65
N ARG A 6 -12.51 -12.69 -19.39
CA ARG A 6 -13.88 -12.33 -19.02
C ARG A 6 -14.15 -12.83 -17.60
N TYR A 7 -14.05 -11.96 -16.60
CA TYR A 7 -14.67 -12.23 -15.31
C TYR A 7 -16.15 -11.93 -15.46
N LEU A 8 -16.93 -12.98 -15.21
CA LEU A 8 -18.38 -13.00 -15.23
C LEU A 8 -18.88 -12.10 -14.08
N PHE A 9 -19.27 -10.87 -14.40
CA PHE A 9 -19.94 -9.98 -13.43
C PHE A 9 -21.43 -10.12 -13.60
N VAL A 10 -21.99 -11.12 -12.91
CA VAL A 10 -23.43 -11.15 -12.61
C VAL A 10 -23.65 -10.03 -11.62
N TRP A 11 -24.38 -8.99 -12.03
CA TRP A 11 -25.05 -8.09 -11.11
C TRP A 11 -26.01 -8.95 -10.29
N VAL A 12 -25.58 -9.37 -9.10
CA VAL A 12 -26.51 -9.92 -8.12
C VAL A 12 -27.29 -8.74 -7.56
N LEU A 13 -28.34 -8.36 -8.30
CA LEU A 13 -29.53 -7.77 -7.70
C LEU A 13 -30.03 -8.79 -6.68
N LEU A 14 -29.59 -8.65 -5.43
CA LEU A 14 -30.14 -9.42 -4.34
C LEU A 14 -31.59 -8.99 -4.17
N LEU A 15 -32.45 -9.89 -4.62
CA LEU A 15 -33.88 -9.98 -4.37
C LEU A 15 -34.18 -9.50 -2.95
N ILE A 16 -34.81 -8.34 -2.82
CA ILE A 16 -35.66 -8.08 -1.66
C ILE A 16 -36.89 -8.95 -1.91
N PRO A 17 -37.11 -10.04 -1.16
CA PRO A 17 -38.38 -10.75 -1.28
C PRO A 17 -39.45 -9.76 -0.85
N ALA A 18 -40.46 -9.57 -1.70
CA ALA A 18 -41.74 -8.98 -1.29
C ALA A 18 -42.44 -9.96 -0.34
N ALA A 19 -41.88 -10.15 0.86
CA ALA A 19 -42.58 -10.80 1.95
C ALA A 19 -43.66 -9.83 2.45
N ALA A 20 -44.80 -10.36 2.90
CA ALA A 20 -45.79 -9.58 3.63
C ALA A 20 -45.09 -8.90 4.81
N GLY A 21 -44.94 -7.58 4.73
CA GLY A 21 -44.20 -6.80 5.72
C GLY A 21 -44.96 -6.77 7.04
N VAL A 22 -44.24 -7.00 8.14
CA VAL A 22 -44.77 -6.89 9.49
C VAL A 22 -44.63 -5.44 9.95
N ASN A 23 -45.68 -4.82 10.48
CA ASN A 23 -45.51 -3.54 11.18
C ASN A 23 -44.97 -3.84 12.59
N PHE A 24 -43.64 -3.76 12.74
CA PHE A 24 -42.98 -4.19 13.97
C PHE A 24 -43.33 -3.27 15.13
N ASN A 25 -43.41 -1.95 14.92
CA ASN A 25 -43.84 -1.00 15.94
C ASN A 25 -45.24 -1.32 16.48
N GLN A 26 -46.23 -1.50 15.59
CA GLN A 26 -47.58 -1.88 16.01
C GLN A 26 -47.59 -3.21 16.76
N CYS A 27 -46.80 -4.19 16.29
CA CYS A 27 -46.72 -5.47 16.97
C CYS A 27 -46.13 -5.36 18.38
N LEU A 28 -45.04 -4.61 18.55
CA LEU A 28 -44.41 -4.43 19.85
C LEU A 28 -45.33 -3.66 20.81
N ASP A 29 -46.07 -2.66 20.31
CA ASP A 29 -47.09 -1.94 21.08
C ASP A 29 -48.24 -2.88 21.52
N ASP A 30 -48.67 -3.78 20.64
CA ASP A 30 -49.69 -4.78 20.98
C ASP A 30 -49.19 -5.75 22.07
N ILE A 31 -47.90 -6.10 22.09
CA ILE A 31 -47.31 -6.90 23.16
C ILE A 31 -47.27 -6.10 24.47
N GLN A 32 -46.91 -4.80 24.42
CA GLN A 32 -46.90 -3.92 25.60
C GLN A 32 -48.30 -3.71 26.19
N SER A 33 -49.35 -3.76 25.35
CA SER A 33 -50.75 -3.65 25.81
C SER A 33 -51.25 -4.86 26.63
N GLY A 34 -50.47 -5.94 26.70
CA GLY A 34 -50.80 -7.13 27.50
C GLY A 34 -51.62 -8.21 26.78
N ASN A 35 -51.85 -8.06 25.47
CA ASN A 35 -52.70 -8.97 24.69
C ASN A 35 -52.20 -10.43 24.59
N TYR A 36 -50.93 -10.69 24.92
CA TYR A 36 -50.28 -12.00 24.72
C TYR A 36 -49.93 -12.75 26.02
N GLY A 37 -50.27 -12.19 27.20
CA GLY A 37 -49.93 -12.78 28.50
C GLY A 37 -48.44 -12.63 28.88
N LEU A 38 -48.13 -12.88 30.17
CA LEU A 38 -46.79 -12.66 30.74
C LEU A 38 -45.73 -13.66 30.26
N ASP A 39 -46.14 -14.75 29.62
CA ASP A 39 -45.23 -15.79 29.15
C ASP A 39 -44.31 -15.25 28.04
N GLY A 40 -43.00 -15.26 28.31
CA GLY A 40 -41.99 -14.73 27.40
C GLY A 40 -41.73 -13.23 27.52
N VAL A 41 -42.32 -12.53 28.49
CA VAL A 41 -41.99 -11.12 28.81
C VAL A 41 -40.81 -11.06 29.79
N LEU A 42 -39.86 -10.17 29.52
CA LEU A 42 -38.57 -10.09 30.21
C LEU A 42 -38.23 -8.66 30.68
N ASP A 43 -37.36 -8.57 31.68
CA ASP A 43 -36.66 -7.34 32.07
C ASP A 43 -35.44 -7.07 31.18
N LYS A 44 -34.74 -5.96 31.46
CA LYS A 44 -33.54 -5.51 30.73
C LYS A 44 -32.36 -6.47 30.83
N ASP A 45 -32.36 -7.35 31.83
CA ASP A 45 -31.30 -8.32 32.08
C ASP A 45 -31.66 -9.71 31.51
N GLY A 46 -32.82 -9.82 30.85
CA GLY A 46 -33.32 -11.05 30.24
C GLY A 46 -33.98 -12.01 31.23
N ASN A 47 -34.40 -11.55 32.41
CA ASN A 47 -35.12 -12.35 33.39
C ASN A 47 -36.63 -12.18 33.23
N SER A 48 -37.39 -13.25 33.50
CA SER A 48 -38.85 -13.19 33.49
C SER A 48 -39.39 -12.30 34.60
N ILE A 49 -40.45 -11.55 34.28
CA ILE A 49 -41.11 -10.65 35.22
C ILE A 49 -42.55 -11.08 35.50
N LEU A 50 -43.07 -10.63 36.65
CA LEU A 50 -44.42 -10.98 37.13
C LEU A 50 -45.48 -9.93 36.77
N THR A 51 -45.06 -8.76 36.29
CA THR A 51 -45.95 -7.61 36.00
C THR A 51 -45.50 -6.89 34.74
N TYR A 52 -46.45 -6.49 33.89
CA TYR A 52 -46.19 -5.77 32.63
C TYR A 52 -45.58 -4.38 32.80
N GLU A 53 -45.80 -3.71 33.92
CA GLU A 53 -45.28 -2.35 34.16
C GLU A 53 -43.74 -2.25 34.11
N ASN A 54 -43.05 -3.38 34.30
CA ASN A 54 -41.59 -3.48 34.22
C ASN A 54 -41.09 -4.19 32.95
N ALA A 55 -41.96 -4.41 31.95
CA ALA A 55 -41.63 -5.09 30.71
C ALA A 55 -40.76 -4.21 29.81
N THR A 56 -39.51 -4.62 29.61
CA THR A 56 -38.56 -3.91 28.74
C THR A 56 -38.05 -4.79 27.60
N ALA A 57 -38.33 -6.09 27.62
CA ALA A 57 -37.90 -7.04 26.61
C ALA A 57 -38.86 -8.23 26.45
N VAL A 58 -38.70 -9.00 25.37
CA VAL A 58 -39.45 -10.23 25.08
C VAL A 58 -38.55 -11.33 24.53
N THR A 59 -38.94 -12.58 24.76
CA THR A 59 -38.30 -13.75 24.15
C THR A 59 -38.53 -13.79 22.64
N LEU A 60 -37.64 -14.47 21.92
CA LEU A 60 -37.78 -14.72 20.48
C LEU A 60 -39.09 -15.45 20.15
N GLU A 61 -39.50 -16.41 20.99
CA GLU A 61 -40.72 -17.20 20.75
C GLU A 61 -41.98 -16.33 20.85
N LEU A 62 -42.06 -15.46 21.86
CA LEU A 62 -43.14 -14.49 21.99
C LEU A 62 -43.16 -13.52 20.80
N CYS A 63 -41.97 -13.04 20.37
CA CYS A 63 -41.86 -12.17 19.20
C CYS A 63 -42.35 -12.86 17.92
N TYR A 64 -42.01 -14.13 17.69
CA TYR A 64 -42.52 -14.87 16.54
C TYR A 64 -44.01 -15.16 16.62
N ARG A 65 -44.55 -15.40 17.82
CA ARG A 65 -45.98 -15.64 18.02
C ARG A 65 -46.81 -14.39 17.74
N ALA A 66 -46.32 -13.22 18.15
CA ALA A 66 -47.03 -11.95 17.97
C ALA A 66 -46.76 -11.31 16.60
N CYS A 67 -45.50 -11.23 16.19
CA CYS A 67 -45.06 -10.48 15.00
C CYS A 67 -44.80 -11.36 13.78
N GLY A 68 -44.71 -12.69 13.94
CA GLY A 68 -44.32 -13.59 12.87
C GLY A 68 -42.81 -13.56 12.56
N ARG A 69 -42.41 -14.28 11.51
CA ARG A 69 -41.00 -14.44 11.09
C ARG A 69 -40.57 -13.45 10.00
N GLY A 70 -41.48 -12.58 9.54
CA GLY A 70 -41.21 -11.60 8.49
C GLY A 70 -40.31 -10.46 8.98
N SER A 71 -39.78 -9.71 8.02
CA SER A 71 -39.13 -8.43 8.29
C SER A 71 -40.12 -7.28 8.13
N GLU A 72 -39.75 -6.12 8.68
CA GLU A 72 -40.43 -4.87 8.36
C GLU A 72 -40.44 -4.60 6.84
N PRO A 73 -41.52 -4.02 6.30
CA PRO A 73 -41.54 -3.62 4.91
C PRO A 73 -40.50 -2.51 4.65
N PHE A 74 -40.00 -2.50 3.42
CA PHE A 74 -39.13 -1.43 2.94
C PHE A 74 -39.88 -0.09 2.92
N SER A 75 -39.36 0.89 3.65
CA SER A 75 -39.82 2.28 3.61
C SER A 75 -38.85 3.12 2.81
N PHE A 76 -39.24 3.51 1.59
CA PHE A 76 -38.39 4.38 0.76
C PHE A 76 -38.07 5.73 1.44
N PRO A 77 -39.01 6.42 2.12
CA PRO A 77 -38.68 7.66 2.83
C PRO A 77 -37.60 7.48 3.90
N SER A 78 -37.72 6.46 4.75
CA SER A 78 -36.74 6.17 5.81
C SER A 78 -35.39 5.78 5.22
N PHE A 79 -35.40 4.93 4.19
CA PHE A 79 -34.18 4.55 3.46
C PHE A 79 -33.49 5.78 2.83
N ALA A 80 -34.24 6.64 2.14
CA ALA A 80 -33.70 7.83 1.48
C ALA A 80 -33.10 8.80 2.49
N GLN A 81 -33.79 9.03 3.61
CA GLN A 81 -33.29 9.87 4.70
C GLN A 81 -31.98 9.33 5.29
N GLU A 82 -31.97 8.08 5.77
CA GLU A 82 -30.81 7.47 6.41
C GLU A 82 -29.63 7.31 5.44
N SER A 83 -29.89 6.90 4.19
CA SER A 83 -28.83 6.80 3.17
C SER A 83 -28.22 8.15 2.82
N SER A 84 -29.04 9.20 2.68
CA SER A 84 -28.57 10.56 2.37
C SER A 84 -27.72 11.15 3.49
N ALA A 85 -28.03 10.81 4.75
CA ALA A 85 -27.32 11.29 5.92
C ALA A 85 -26.01 10.52 6.18
N TRP A 86 -26.05 9.19 6.12
CA TRP A 86 -24.96 8.35 6.63
C TRP A 86 -24.09 7.66 5.58
N LEU A 87 -24.53 7.58 4.32
CA LEU A 87 -23.83 6.83 3.26
C LEU A 87 -23.43 7.70 2.07
N VAL A 88 -24.36 8.48 1.52
CA VAL A 88 -24.16 9.26 0.29
C VAL A 88 -22.95 10.21 0.36
N PRO A 89 -22.68 10.93 1.47
CA PRO A 89 -21.49 11.79 1.56
C PRO A 89 -20.18 11.01 1.35
N TRP A 90 -20.09 9.78 1.83
CA TRP A 90 -18.91 8.93 1.64
C TRP A 90 -18.78 8.43 0.21
N LEU A 91 -19.88 8.09 -0.44
CA LEU A 91 -19.86 7.69 -1.85
C LEU A 91 -19.35 8.82 -2.75
N ALA A 92 -19.64 10.08 -2.42
CA ALA A 92 -19.09 11.23 -3.14
C ALA A 92 -17.56 11.31 -3.03
N LEU A 93 -16.96 10.88 -1.91
CA LEU A 93 -15.50 10.84 -1.75
C LEU A 93 -14.82 9.72 -2.54
N LEU A 94 -15.54 8.65 -2.92
CA LEU A 94 -14.98 7.61 -3.79
C LEU A 94 -14.56 8.18 -5.15
N SER A 95 -15.27 9.21 -5.64
CA SER A 95 -14.92 9.90 -6.88
C SER A 95 -13.67 10.79 -6.75
N GLN A 96 -13.09 10.91 -5.57
CA GLN A 96 -11.87 11.69 -5.31
C GLN A 96 -10.64 10.79 -5.13
N LEU A 97 -10.82 9.46 -5.17
CA LEU A 97 -9.68 8.56 -5.21
C LEU A 97 -8.91 8.70 -6.53
N PRO A 98 -7.59 8.43 -6.55
CA PRO A 98 -6.79 8.60 -7.75
C PRO A 98 -7.25 7.65 -8.86
N PHE A 99 -7.61 8.24 -10.00
CA PHE A 99 -7.91 7.54 -11.25
C PHE A 99 -6.80 7.79 -12.25
N GLY A 100 -6.58 6.85 -13.15
CA GLY A 100 -5.58 7.00 -14.20
C GLY A 100 -5.21 5.70 -14.91
N ALA A 101 -5.94 4.63 -14.64
CA ALA A 101 -5.88 3.46 -15.48
C ALA A 101 -6.37 3.80 -16.89
N ASN A 102 -5.76 3.19 -17.91
CA ASN A 102 -6.05 3.48 -19.32
C ASN A 102 -7.48 3.09 -19.73
N ASP A 103 -8.18 2.32 -18.89
CA ASP A 103 -9.52 1.81 -19.11
C ASP A 103 -10.43 2.08 -17.91
N LEU A 104 -11.71 2.35 -18.17
CA LEU A 104 -12.78 2.50 -17.19
C LEU A 104 -12.89 1.26 -16.29
N PHE A 105 -12.70 0.07 -16.84
CA PHE A 105 -12.80 -1.18 -16.08
C PHE A 105 -11.71 -1.32 -15.01
N GLU A 106 -10.49 -0.90 -15.30
CA GLU A 106 -9.38 -0.93 -14.34
C GLU A 106 -9.61 0.08 -13.20
N ASN A 107 -10.14 1.26 -13.51
CA ASN A 107 -10.54 2.27 -12.52
C ASN A 107 -11.70 1.77 -11.63
N ALA A 108 -12.68 1.05 -12.19
CA ALA A 108 -13.77 0.45 -11.42
C ALA A 108 -13.27 -0.67 -10.49
N ASN A 109 -12.40 -1.56 -11.00
CA ASN A 109 -11.78 -2.60 -10.20
C ASN A 109 -10.98 -2.02 -9.02
N TYR A 110 -10.31 -0.89 -9.23
CA TYR A 110 -9.59 -0.16 -8.19
C TYR A 110 -10.51 0.34 -7.06
N ILE A 111 -11.65 0.97 -7.39
CA ILE A 111 -12.63 1.41 -6.38
C ILE A 111 -13.12 0.20 -5.59
N ILE A 112 -13.48 -0.88 -6.27
CA ILE A 112 -14.00 -2.09 -5.61
C ILE A 112 -12.93 -2.71 -4.69
N LEU A 113 -11.67 -2.72 -5.12
CA LEU A 113 -10.57 -3.20 -4.29
C LEU A 113 -10.35 -2.34 -3.05
N ALA A 114 -10.45 -1.01 -3.19
CA ALA A 114 -10.32 -0.05 -2.10
C ALA A 114 -11.44 -0.16 -1.08
N VAL A 115 -12.70 -0.24 -1.55
CA VAL A 115 -13.89 -0.43 -0.71
C VAL A 115 -13.87 -1.81 -0.04
N GLY A 116 -13.41 -2.83 -0.76
CA GLY A 116 -13.33 -4.20 -0.27
C GLY A 116 -12.22 -4.46 0.72
N SER A 117 -11.13 -3.69 0.65
CA SER A 117 -10.04 -3.74 1.62
C SER A 117 -9.51 -2.34 1.89
N PRO A 118 -10.17 -1.58 2.79
CA PRO A 118 -9.62 -0.29 3.18
C PRO A 118 -8.25 -0.43 3.85
N THR A 119 -7.98 -1.56 4.52
CA THR A 119 -6.64 -1.88 5.06
C THR A 119 -5.57 -1.79 3.96
N LEU A 120 -5.85 -2.28 2.75
CA LEU A 120 -4.90 -2.25 1.64
C LEU A 120 -4.63 -0.85 1.09
N ILE A 121 -5.67 -0.02 0.92
CA ILE A 121 -5.49 1.35 0.41
C ILE A 121 -4.82 2.24 1.45
N ILE A 122 -5.15 2.11 2.74
CA ILE A 122 -4.50 2.85 3.83
C ILE A 122 -3.04 2.40 3.98
N TYR A 123 -2.77 1.10 3.87
CA TYR A 123 -1.41 0.56 3.86
C TYR A 123 -0.60 1.14 2.72
N SER A 124 -1.16 1.14 1.51
CA SER A 124 -0.48 1.66 0.32
C SER A 124 -0.16 3.15 0.49
N LEU A 125 -1.13 3.95 0.95
CA LEU A 125 -0.93 5.37 1.25
C LEU A 125 0.19 5.60 2.29
N SER A 126 0.13 4.85 3.39
CA SER A 126 1.13 4.94 4.46
C SER A 126 2.52 4.56 3.94
N LEU A 127 2.58 3.52 3.11
CA LEU A 127 3.80 3.05 2.49
C LEU A 127 4.36 4.09 1.51
N SER A 128 3.55 4.71 0.66
CA SER A 128 3.99 5.78 -0.25
C SER A 128 4.56 6.97 0.53
N ALA A 129 3.90 7.38 1.62
CA ALA A 129 4.39 8.46 2.49
C ALA A 129 5.75 8.12 3.13
N LEU A 130 5.91 6.89 3.61
CA LEU A 130 7.16 6.37 4.19
C LEU A 130 8.27 6.15 3.13
N ASN A 131 7.93 5.73 1.92
CA ASN A 131 8.85 5.58 0.80
C ASN A 131 9.38 6.94 0.37
N THR A 132 8.48 7.90 0.22
CA THR A 132 8.85 9.30 0.01
C THR A 132 9.81 9.70 1.13
N ARG A 133 9.39 9.53 2.40
CA ARG A 133 10.20 9.48 3.66
C ARG A 133 11.68 9.21 3.45
N TRP A 134 11.86 7.98 3.02
CA TRP A 134 13.10 7.27 2.95
C TRP A 134 13.96 7.74 1.79
N ILE A 135 13.40 7.92 0.58
CA ILE A 135 14.13 8.41 -0.60
C ILE A 135 14.79 9.76 -0.30
N GLY A 136 14.05 10.70 0.30
CA GLY A 136 14.58 12.01 0.66
C GLY A 136 15.75 11.92 1.64
N ARG A 137 15.54 11.24 2.77
CA ARG A 137 16.60 11.05 3.78
C ARG A 137 17.82 10.32 3.23
N LEU A 138 17.61 9.33 2.37
CA LEU A 138 18.69 8.56 1.76
C LEU A 138 19.58 9.49 0.92
N LEU A 139 19.00 10.28 0.01
CA LEU A 139 19.77 11.21 -0.83
C LEU A 139 20.36 12.40 -0.03
N ASP A 140 19.75 12.80 1.08
CA ASP A 140 20.31 13.82 1.98
C ASP A 140 21.64 13.38 2.63
N THR A 141 21.86 12.07 2.82
CA THR A 141 23.12 11.56 3.40
C THR A 141 24.32 11.82 2.50
N ALA A 142 24.12 11.91 1.17
CA ALA A 142 25.17 12.16 0.18
C ALA A 142 25.56 13.66 0.07
N LYS A 143 25.64 14.36 1.22
CA LYS A 143 26.06 15.76 1.45
C LYS A 143 26.22 16.64 0.19
N ARG A 144 25.37 17.66 0.05
CA ARG A 144 25.48 18.83 -0.87
C ARG A 144 25.87 18.54 -2.33
N TYR A 145 25.54 17.36 -2.84
CA TYR A 145 25.68 17.05 -4.26
C TYR A 145 24.62 17.78 -5.11
N PRO A 146 24.94 18.36 -6.29
CA PRO A 146 24.11 19.36 -6.98
C PRO A 146 22.69 18.91 -7.35
N ASN A 147 22.50 17.67 -7.81
CA ASN A 147 21.22 17.16 -8.32
C ASN A 147 20.40 16.34 -7.30
N ARG A 148 20.78 16.34 -6.01
CA ARG A 148 20.14 15.49 -4.98
C ARG A 148 18.63 15.71 -4.87
N ASN A 149 18.21 16.98 -4.88
CA ASN A 149 16.80 17.37 -4.68
C ASN A 149 15.96 16.93 -5.88
N HIS A 150 16.49 17.12 -7.10
CA HIS A 150 15.81 16.73 -8.33
C HIS A 150 15.72 15.20 -8.46
N THR A 151 16.79 14.48 -8.13
CA THR A 151 16.79 13.01 -8.12
C THR A 151 15.75 12.46 -7.15
N ALA A 152 15.70 12.99 -5.92
CA ALA A 152 14.73 12.57 -4.92
C ALA A 152 13.30 12.80 -5.40
N ARG A 153 13.02 13.97 -5.99
CA ARG A 153 11.70 14.32 -6.55
C ARG A 153 11.30 13.41 -7.70
N ALA A 154 12.24 13.10 -8.61
CA ALA A 154 11.98 12.20 -9.74
C ALA A 154 11.61 10.79 -9.26
N PHE A 155 12.37 10.21 -8.32
CA PHE A 155 12.04 8.90 -7.76
C PHE A 155 10.74 8.91 -6.95
N ASN A 156 10.44 9.99 -6.23
CA ASN A 156 9.16 10.14 -5.54
C ASN A 156 7.98 10.22 -6.52
N ALA A 157 8.15 10.85 -7.68
CA ALA A 157 7.12 10.90 -8.73
C ALA A 157 6.92 9.52 -9.38
N LEU A 158 8.01 8.77 -9.58
CA LEU A 158 8.00 7.46 -10.23
C LEU A 158 7.65 6.29 -9.29
N GLN A 159 7.56 6.51 -7.97
CA GLN A 159 7.36 5.44 -6.99
C GLN A 159 6.09 4.60 -7.22
N HIS A 160 5.07 5.19 -7.85
CA HIS A 160 3.81 4.53 -8.16
C HIS A 160 3.86 3.66 -9.43
N CYS A 161 5.01 3.62 -10.09
CA CYS A 161 5.24 2.85 -11.30
C CYS A 161 6.39 1.87 -11.12
N CYS A 162 6.34 0.74 -11.84
CA CYS A 162 7.54 -0.07 -12.03
C CYS A 162 8.42 0.61 -13.08
N PHE A 163 9.62 1.02 -12.67
CA PHE A 163 10.65 1.55 -13.56
C PHE A 163 12.00 0.89 -13.29
N TYR A 164 12.90 0.94 -14.26
CA TYR A 164 14.28 0.52 -14.10
C TYR A 164 15.22 1.54 -14.75
N LEU A 165 16.48 1.50 -14.33
CA LEU A 165 17.55 2.31 -14.88
C LEU A 165 18.29 1.55 -15.97
N GLU A 166 18.75 2.25 -17.00
CA GLU A 166 19.50 1.65 -18.11
C GLU A 166 20.72 0.87 -17.59
N PRO A 167 20.86 -0.44 -17.87
CA PRO A 167 21.94 -1.25 -17.29
C PRO A 167 23.35 -0.87 -17.77
N SER A 168 23.47 -0.04 -18.79
CA SER A 168 24.75 0.46 -19.30
C SER A 168 25.40 1.39 -18.28
N ASP A 169 26.55 1.00 -17.72
CA ASP A 169 27.27 1.80 -16.74
C ASP A 169 27.66 3.18 -17.27
N GLU A 170 27.92 3.28 -18.58
CA GLU A 170 28.14 4.53 -19.30
C GLU A 170 27.00 5.54 -19.09
N VAL A 171 25.75 5.07 -19.19
CA VAL A 171 24.55 5.92 -19.11
C VAL A 171 24.33 6.33 -17.66
N ILE A 172 24.38 5.38 -16.73
CA ILE A 172 24.14 5.67 -15.31
C ILE A 172 25.24 6.55 -14.71
N ALA A 173 26.51 6.27 -15.00
CA ALA A 173 27.60 7.11 -14.51
C ALA A 173 27.51 8.54 -15.09
N SER A 174 27.15 8.67 -16.37
CA SER A 174 26.98 9.97 -17.01
C SER A 174 25.84 10.79 -16.38
N ILE A 175 24.67 10.21 -16.10
CA ILE A 175 23.55 10.95 -15.48
C ILE A 175 23.78 11.32 -14.01
N ILE A 176 24.73 10.65 -13.34
CA ILE A 176 25.13 10.94 -11.96
C ILE A 176 26.22 12.02 -11.92
N VAL A 177 27.28 11.86 -12.72
CA VAL A 177 28.50 12.65 -12.61
C VAL A 177 28.43 13.94 -13.43
N LEU A 178 28.01 13.88 -14.70
CA LEU A 178 28.13 15.01 -15.63
C LEU A 178 27.25 16.21 -15.22
N PRO A 179 27.79 17.44 -15.21
CA PRO A 179 27.03 18.64 -14.84
C PRO A 179 25.94 19.00 -15.86
N GLN A 180 26.11 18.64 -17.14
CA GLN A 180 25.09 18.87 -18.18
C GLN A 180 23.77 18.15 -17.86
N ASN A 181 23.84 17.04 -17.12
CA ASN A 181 22.66 16.27 -16.74
C ASN A 181 21.92 16.85 -15.52
N ASP A 182 22.45 17.89 -14.85
CA ASP A 182 21.72 18.56 -13.77
C ASP A 182 20.49 19.31 -14.32
N VAL A 183 20.64 19.97 -15.47
CA VAL A 183 19.54 20.62 -16.21
C VAL A 183 18.54 19.57 -16.73
N TRP A 184 19.03 18.38 -17.10
CA TRP A 184 18.17 17.27 -17.47
C TRP A 184 17.32 16.78 -16.29
N TRP A 185 17.90 16.58 -15.11
CA TRP A 185 17.16 16.21 -13.89
C TRP A 185 16.10 17.25 -13.52
N GLU A 186 16.44 18.53 -13.60
CA GLU A 186 15.48 19.61 -13.37
C GLU A 186 14.32 19.57 -14.39
N GLY A 187 14.64 19.43 -15.68
CA GLY A 187 13.66 19.32 -16.74
C GLY A 187 12.75 18.09 -16.61
N LEU A 188 13.31 16.95 -16.18
CA LEU A 188 12.58 15.72 -15.91
C LEU A 188 11.59 15.92 -14.76
N VAL A 189 12.02 16.51 -13.63
CA VAL A 189 11.14 16.78 -12.49
C VAL A 189 10.02 17.74 -12.89
N LYS A 190 10.34 18.83 -13.60
CA LYS A 190 9.31 19.76 -14.12
C LYS A 190 8.29 19.04 -15.00
N ALA A 191 8.73 18.12 -15.85
CA ALA A 191 7.83 17.34 -16.71
C ALA A 191 6.96 16.38 -15.89
N LEU A 192 7.55 15.61 -14.95
CA LEU A 192 6.84 14.64 -14.13
C LEU A 192 5.85 15.28 -13.16
N GLU A 193 6.14 16.48 -12.66
CA GLU A 193 5.27 17.20 -11.72
C GLU A 193 4.28 18.16 -12.41
N ALA A 194 4.33 18.30 -13.74
CA ALA A 194 3.49 19.24 -14.48
C ALA A 194 1.98 18.98 -14.33
N ARG A 195 1.59 17.71 -14.19
CA ARG A 195 0.17 17.28 -14.11
C ARG A 195 -0.27 16.89 -12.70
N ARG A 196 0.53 17.19 -11.68
CA ARG A 196 0.28 16.76 -10.31
C ARG A 196 -1.12 17.22 -9.87
N LEU A 197 -2.05 16.27 -9.69
CA LEU A 197 -3.39 16.51 -9.15
C LEU A 197 -3.27 16.95 -7.69
N GLY A 198 -2.98 18.23 -7.49
CA GLY A 198 -3.07 18.88 -6.19
C GLY A 198 -4.52 19.06 -5.75
N TRP A 199 -4.73 19.97 -4.80
CA TRP A 199 -6.06 20.37 -4.38
C TRP A 199 -6.82 20.99 -5.56
N THR A 200 -7.81 20.25 -6.10
CA THR A 200 -8.79 20.83 -7.01
C THR A 200 -9.87 21.53 -6.20
N ILE A 201 -10.47 22.58 -6.78
CA ILE A 201 -11.58 23.30 -6.16
C ILE A 201 -12.72 22.32 -5.82
N SER A 202 -13.03 21.38 -6.72
CA SER A 202 -14.04 20.35 -6.50
C SER A 202 -13.69 19.43 -5.34
N ALA A 203 -12.46 18.91 -5.26
CA ALA A 203 -12.04 18.05 -4.17
C ALA A 203 -12.09 18.77 -2.81
N PHE A 204 -11.69 20.04 -2.78
CA PHE A 204 -11.74 20.86 -1.57
C PHE A 204 -13.18 21.05 -1.06
N PHE A 205 -14.10 21.48 -1.93
CA PHE A 205 -15.50 21.68 -1.54
C PHE A 205 -16.19 20.36 -1.16
N ASN A 206 -15.92 19.26 -1.88
CA ASN A 206 -16.46 17.95 -1.52
C ASN A 206 -15.98 17.49 -0.14
N LEU A 207 -14.69 17.64 0.19
CA LEU A 207 -14.16 17.29 1.51
C LEU A 207 -14.78 18.12 2.64
N ILE A 208 -14.94 19.43 2.44
CA ILE A 208 -15.59 20.31 3.42
C ILE A 208 -17.06 19.94 3.59
N TRP A 209 -17.78 19.75 2.48
CA TRP A 209 -19.21 19.45 2.52
C TRP A 209 -19.50 18.14 3.23
N VAL A 210 -18.71 17.10 2.96
CA VAL A 210 -18.83 15.80 3.64
C VAL A 210 -18.59 15.93 5.13
N LEU A 211 -17.60 16.74 5.55
CA LEU A 211 -17.35 16.99 6.97
C LEU A 211 -18.51 17.75 7.63
N ILE A 212 -19.04 18.81 6.99
CA ILE A 212 -20.18 19.58 7.51
C ILE A 212 -21.42 18.69 7.64
N ALA A 213 -21.75 17.94 6.59
CA ALA A 213 -22.88 17.03 6.57
C ALA A 213 -22.75 15.98 7.69
N PHE A 214 -21.56 15.39 7.86
CA PHE A 214 -21.31 14.41 8.92
C PHE A 214 -21.43 15.01 10.32
N ILE A 215 -20.93 16.23 10.56
CA ILE A 215 -21.06 16.94 11.84
C ILE A 215 -22.54 17.20 12.15
N PHE A 216 -23.31 17.74 11.21
CA PHE A 216 -24.74 17.99 11.42
C PHE A 216 -25.51 16.70 11.67
N THR A 217 -25.18 15.64 10.96
CA THR A 217 -25.79 14.31 11.15
C THR A 217 -25.49 13.74 12.54
N ILE A 218 -24.25 13.91 13.04
CA ILE A 218 -23.90 13.52 14.42
C ILE A 218 -24.63 14.36 15.46
N ILE A 219 -24.72 15.68 15.25
CA ILE A 219 -25.41 16.59 16.18
C ILE A 219 -26.89 16.21 16.28
N ASP A 220 -27.55 15.97 15.16
CA ASP A 220 -28.94 15.50 15.14
C ASP A 220 -29.07 14.14 15.84
N ALA A 221 -28.21 13.17 15.53
CA ALA A 221 -28.20 11.85 16.17
C ALA A 221 -28.03 11.90 17.70
N LEU A 222 -27.27 12.86 18.23
CA LEU A 222 -27.03 13.02 19.67
C LEU A 222 -28.12 13.83 20.40
N ASN A 223 -28.92 14.61 19.66
CA ASN A 223 -29.96 15.50 20.19
C ASN A 223 -31.38 14.96 19.99
N SER A 224 -31.58 14.16 18.95
CA SER A 224 -32.84 13.52 18.55
C SER A 224 -32.69 12.00 18.67
N PRO A 225 -32.42 11.44 19.87
CA PRO A 225 -32.34 10.00 20.02
C PRO A 225 -33.70 9.41 19.69
N SER A 226 -33.81 8.73 18.55
CA SER A 226 -35.01 7.98 18.20
C SER A 226 -35.29 6.99 19.35
N GLN A 227 -36.55 6.92 19.80
CA GLN A 227 -36.99 5.81 20.64
C GLN A 227 -36.92 4.47 19.90
N ASP A 228 -36.72 4.51 18.57
CA ASP A 228 -36.38 3.36 17.76
C ASP A 228 -35.03 2.80 18.21
N SER A 229 -35.07 1.56 18.66
CA SER A 229 -33.95 0.76 19.19
C SER A 229 -32.81 0.49 18.18
N ASN A 230 -32.90 1.05 16.97
CA ASN A 230 -32.07 0.70 15.84
C ASN A 230 -31.17 1.87 15.42
N ALA A 231 -29.97 1.97 16.00
CA ALA A 231 -28.92 2.92 15.61
C ALA A 231 -28.26 2.54 14.27
N SER A 232 -29.06 2.42 13.21
CA SER A 232 -28.66 1.70 12.00
C SER A 232 -27.75 2.52 11.07
N GLY A 233 -28.05 3.81 10.89
CA GLY A 233 -27.27 4.71 10.04
C GLY A 233 -25.95 5.17 10.66
N GLN A 234 -25.93 5.47 11.96
CA GLN A 234 -24.77 6.01 12.67
C GLN A 234 -23.50 5.15 12.49
N SER A 235 -23.64 3.83 12.67
CA SER A 235 -22.54 2.89 12.51
C SER A 235 -22.04 2.78 11.07
N ILE A 236 -22.91 2.97 10.07
CA ILE A 236 -22.49 3.03 8.66
C ILE A 236 -21.60 4.25 8.46
N GLY A 237 -22.00 5.44 8.93
CA GLY A 237 -21.19 6.64 8.78
C GLY A 237 -19.80 6.50 9.39
N LEU A 238 -19.71 5.93 10.60
CA LEU A 238 -18.42 5.68 11.28
C LEU A 238 -17.57 4.62 10.55
N LEU A 239 -18.21 3.61 9.97
CA LEU A 239 -17.51 2.59 9.17
C LEU A 239 -16.80 3.20 7.95
N TRP A 240 -17.43 4.18 7.28
CA TRP A 240 -16.86 4.82 6.08
C TRP A 240 -15.85 5.95 6.38
N LEU A 241 -15.67 6.31 7.65
CA LEU A 241 -14.84 7.43 8.10
C LEU A 241 -13.35 7.30 7.71
N TRP A 242 -12.87 6.10 7.41
CA TRP A 242 -11.51 5.86 6.89
C TRP A 242 -11.26 6.53 5.53
N LEU A 243 -12.31 6.79 4.75
CA LEU A 243 -12.20 7.32 3.40
C LEU A 243 -11.71 8.76 3.39
N TYR A 244 -12.10 9.55 4.41
CA TYR A 244 -11.68 10.95 4.56
C TYR A 244 -10.15 11.12 4.52
N PRO A 245 -9.37 10.49 5.42
CA PRO A 245 -7.92 10.69 5.45
C PRO A 245 -7.22 10.00 4.28
N VAL A 246 -7.83 8.96 3.69
CA VAL A 246 -7.33 8.34 2.46
C VAL A 246 -7.41 9.32 1.29
N VAL A 247 -8.55 9.98 1.08
CA VAL A 247 -8.71 10.99 0.03
C VAL A 247 -7.77 12.17 0.26
N VAL A 248 -7.73 12.71 1.48
CA VAL A 248 -6.79 13.79 1.85
C VAL A 248 -5.35 13.36 1.56
N GLY A 249 -4.96 12.15 1.97
CA GLY A 249 -3.61 11.64 1.75
C GLY A 249 -3.23 11.48 0.29
N TRP A 250 -4.13 10.98 -0.56
CA TRP A 250 -3.87 10.85 -1.99
C TRP A 250 -3.84 12.19 -2.72
N ILE A 251 -4.69 13.16 -2.34
CA ILE A 251 -4.59 14.53 -2.85
C ILE A 251 -3.25 15.16 -2.44
N VAL A 252 -2.79 14.91 -1.22
CA VAL A 252 -1.51 15.40 -0.70
C VAL A 252 -0.34 14.77 -1.46
N LEU A 253 -0.28 13.44 -1.61
CA LEU A 253 0.82 12.81 -2.34
C LEU A 253 0.78 13.13 -3.85
N SER A 254 -0.44 13.25 -4.40
CA SER A 254 -0.76 13.53 -5.79
C SER A 254 -0.03 12.57 -6.76
N PRO A 255 -0.33 11.25 -6.70
CA PRO A 255 0.32 10.27 -7.55
C PRO A 255 -0.05 10.48 -9.02
N GLU A 256 0.92 10.39 -9.93
CA GLU A 256 0.63 10.34 -11.36
C GLU A 256 0.36 8.88 -11.78
N CYS A 257 -0.82 8.65 -12.35
CA CYS A 257 -1.31 7.31 -12.65
C CYS A 257 -1.38 7.02 -14.16
N ASP A 258 -1.26 8.03 -15.03
CA ASP A 258 -1.34 7.86 -16.49
C ASP A 258 -0.03 7.28 -17.05
N ARG A 259 -0.04 5.97 -17.29
CA ARG A 259 1.13 5.26 -17.83
C ARG A 259 1.59 5.80 -19.18
N ARG A 260 0.67 6.08 -20.10
CA ARG A 260 1.03 6.51 -21.47
C ARG A 260 1.69 7.87 -21.45
N TRP A 261 1.14 8.77 -20.64
CA TRP A 261 1.73 10.07 -20.41
C TRP A 261 3.13 9.96 -19.78
N LEU A 262 3.28 9.13 -18.73
CA LEU A 262 4.58 8.91 -18.07
C LEU A 262 5.63 8.35 -19.03
N GLU A 263 5.29 7.33 -19.83
CA GLU A 263 6.19 6.79 -20.85
C GLU A 263 6.59 7.87 -21.86
N SER A 264 5.64 8.70 -22.32
CA SER A 264 5.94 9.79 -23.25
C SER A 264 6.88 10.84 -22.63
N GLN A 265 6.71 11.19 -21.35
CA GLN A 265 7.59 12.14 -20.69
C GLN A 265 8.99 11.57 -20.47
N LEU A 266 9.10 10.31 -20.06
CA LEU A 266 10.38 9.64 -19.87
C LEU A 266 11.15 9.49 -21.18
N LEU A 267 10.49 9.15 -22.28
CA LEU A 267 11.11 9.08 -23.61
C LEU A 267 11.62 10.47 -24.06
N ARG A 268 10.80 11.51 -23.90
CA ARG A 268 11.16 12.88 -24.29
C ARG A 268 12.27 13.49 -23.42
N ALA A 269 12.28 13.17 -22.13
CA ALA A 269 13.35 13.58 -21.24
C ALA A 269 14.63 12.78 -21.53
N GLY A 270 14.50 11.46 -21.75
CA GLY A 270 15.62 10.58 -22.05
C GLY A 270 16.40 10.98 -23.30
N SER A 271 15.73 11.47 -24.35
CA SER A 271 16.41 11.95 -25.57
C SER A 271 17.27 13.19 -25.36
N LYS A 272 17.13 13.88 -24.22
CA LYS A 272 17.92 15.06 -23.86
C LYS A 272 19.09 14.73 -22.93
N ALA A 273 19.16 13.51 -22.40
CA ALA A 273 20.25 13.09 -21.54
C ALA A 273 21.55 12.92 -22.34
N VAL A 274 22.65 13.26 -21.67
CA VAL A 274 23.98 13.35 -22.26
C VAL A 274 24.89 12.26 -21.68
N ILE A 275 25.72 11.65 -22.52
CA ILE A 275 26.68 10.61 -22.16
C ILE A 275 28.10 11.10 -22.43
N ALA A 276 29.05 10.70 -21.57
CA ALA A 276 30.48 10.92 -21.77
C ALA A 276 30.99 10.31 -23.07
N SER A 277 31.89 11.02 -23.76
CA SER A 277 32.64 10.52 -24.91
C SER A 277 34.02 9.99 -24.47
N ASP A 278 34.73 9.32 -25.37
CA ASP A 278 36.13 8.95 -25.20
C ASP A 278 37.07 10.17 -25.25
N THR A 279 36.57 11.28 -25.80
CA THR A 279 37.23 12.57 -25.91
C THR A 279 36.83 13.52 -24.77
N PRO A 280 37.79 14.14 -24.05
CA PRO A 280 37.47 15.10 -22.99
C PRO A 280 36.67 16.30 -23.51
N GLY A 281 35.66 16.75 -22.75
CA GLY A 281 34.83 17.90 -23.10
C GLY A 281 33.87 17.69 -24.28
N GLN A 282 33.85 16.50 -24.89
CA GLN A 282 32.87 16.12 -25.91
C GLN A 282 31.82 15.19 -25.32
N PHE A 283 30.58 15.41 -25.75
CA PHE A 283 29.44 14.72 -25.18
C PHE A 283 28.57 14.10 -26.27
N ASN A 284 28.20 12.84 -26.07
CA ASN A 284 27.33 12.12 -26.97
C ASN A 284 25.88 12.20 -26.49
N LYS A 285 24.93 12.25 -27.44
CA LYS A 285 23.51 12.09 -27.11
C LYS A 285 23.25 10.65 -26.71
N CYS A 286 22.31 10.43 -25.79
CA CYS A 286 21.82 9.07 -25.53
C CYS A 286 21.34 8.41 -26.83
N PRO A 287 21.78 7.17 -27.12
CA PRO A 287 21.27 6.41 -28.26
C PRO A 287 19.74 6.29 -28.18
N PRO A 288 19.03 6.30 -29.32
CA PRO A 288 17.56 6.23 -29.34
C PRO A 288 17.00 4.96 -28.68
N ASN A 289 17.81 3.92 -28.51
CA ASN A 289 17.41 2.65 -27.90
C ASN A 289 17.81 2.53 -26.41
N LYS A 290 18.53 3.53 -25.85
CA LYS A 290 19.02 3.53 -24.47
C LYS A 290 18.48 4.77 -23.75
N HIS A 291 17.46 4.58 -22.91
CA HIS A 291 16.88 5.67 -22.13
C HIS A 291 17.26 5.52 -20.66
N PRO A 292 17.74 6.59 -19.99
CA PRO A 292 18.21 6.51 -18.61
C PRO A 292 17.22 5.85 -17.63
N ILE A 293 15.93 6.14 -17.79
CA ILE A 293 14.83 5.60 -16.98
C ILE A 293 13.76 5.08 -17.93
N THR A 294 13.34 3.82 -17.74
CA THR A 294 12.30 3.16 -18.55
C THR A 294 11.27 2.47 -17.65
N LEU A 295 9.99 2.52 -18.02
CA LEU A 295 8.95 1.79 -17.30
C LEU A 295 8.98 0.29 -17.62
N CYS A 296 8.81 -0.56 -16.61
CA CYS A 296 8.67 -1.99 -16.81
C CYS A 296 7.42 -2.29 -17.63
N ARG A 297 7.52 -3.19 -18.60
CA ARG A 297 6.40 -3.63 -19.44
C ARG A 297 6.21 -5.14 -19.37
N PRO A 298 4.95 -5.63 -19.33
CA PRO A 298 4.69 -7.06 -19.36
C PRO A 298 5.25 -7.68 -20.64
N GLY A 299 5.97 -8.80 -20.51
CA GLY A 299 6.50 -9.58 -21.63
C GLY A 299 7.65 -8.95 -22.42
N THR A 300 8.07 -7.72 -22.10
CA THR A 300 9.23 -7.04 -22.72
C THR A 300 10.27 -6.58 -21.72
N SER A 301 9.95 -6.58 -20.41
CA SER A 301 10.96 -6.37 -19.39
C SER A 301 11.97 -7.52 -19.39
N ARG A 302 13.27 -7.18 -19.28
CA ARG A 302 14.35 -8.15 -19.01
C ARG A 302 14.08 -9.01 -17.78
N TRP A 303 13.26 -8.49 -16.87
CA TRP A 303 12.87 -9.11 -15.60
C TRP A 303 11.49 -9.75 -15.73
N ASN A 304 11.39 -11.04 -15.37
CA ASN A 304 10.13 -11.75 -15.30
C ASN A 304 9.52 -11.61 -13.91
N PHE A 305 8.49 -10.76 -13.80
CA PHE A 305 7.76 -10.62 -12.55
C PHE A 305 6.65 -11.70 -12.43
N PRO A 306 6.51 -12.36 -11.27
CA PRO A 306 5.48 -13.37 -11.04
C PRO A 306 4.04 -12.88 -11.19
N ASN A 307 3.82 -11.59 -10.94
CA ASN A 307 2.50 -11.00 -10.79
C ASN A 307 2.42 -9.69 -11.58
N ASP A 308 1.33 -9.54 -12.33
CA ASP A 308 1.07 -8.36 -13.16
C ASP A 308 0.78 -7.09 -12.33
N ASP A 309 0.46 -7.23 -11.04
CA ASP A 309 0.19 -6.12 -10.11
C ASP A 309 1.31 -5.08 -10.08
N ILE A 310 2.56 -5.51 -10.30
CA ILE A 310 3.71 -4.61 -10.32
C ILE A 310 3.63 -3.57 -11.45
N TYR A 311 2.98 -3.91 -12.57
CA TYR A 311 2.87 -3.06 -13.76
C TYR A 311 1.73 -2.04 -13.68
N CYS A 312 0.78 -2.21 -12.74
CA CYS A 312 -0.34 -1.31 -12.54
C CYS A 312 0.11 0.00 -11.88
N THR A 313 -0.11 1.14 -12.52
CA THR A 313 0.36 2.47 -12.03
C THR A 313 -0.50 3.07 -10.91
N LEU A 314 -1.64 2.45 -10.59
CA LEU A 314 -2.53 2.92 -9.55
C LEU A 314 -1.89 2.72 -8.15
N PRO A 315 -2.11 3.65 -7.21
CA PRO A 315 -1.36 3.66 -5.95
C PRO A 315 -1.70 2.52 -4.99
N ILE A 316 -2.91 1.94 -5.07
CA ILE A 316 -3.27 0.76 -4.28
C ILE A 316 -2.36 -0.45 -4.56
N PHE A 317 -1.66 -0.46 -5.70
CA PHE A 317 -0.72 -1.52 -6.07
C PHE A 317 0.71 -1.25 -5.58
N ASP A 318 0.96 -0.18 -4.81
CA ASP A 318 2.29 0.13 -4.27
C ASP A 318 2.84 -1.03 -3.41
N PHE A 319 1.97 -1.86 -2.81
CA PHE A 319 2.37 -3.08 -2.11
C PHE A 319 3.21 -4.03 -2.99
N ALA A 320 2.91 -4.12 -4.29
CA ALA A 320 3.58 -5.03 -5.22
C ALA A 320 4.97 -4.51 -5.63
N ARG A 321 5.20 -3.19 -5.51
CA ARG A 321 6.43 -2.52 -5.95
C ARG A 321 7.43 -2.27 -4.83
N VAL A 322 7.04 -2.40 -3.57
CA VAL A 322 7.86 -1.98 -2.41
C VAL A 322 9.30 -2.51 -2.44
N TYR A 323 9.48 -3.79 -2.77
CA TYR A 323 10.80 -4.42 -2.84
C TYR A 323 11.59 -3.95 -4.06
N TRP A 324 10.93 -3.84 -5.22
CA TRP A 324 11.57 -3.37 -6.45
C TRP A 324 12.03 -1.92 -6.34
N LEU A 325 11.16 -1.04 -5.85
CA LEU A 325 11.50 0.36 -5.63
C LEU A 325 12.67 0.49 -4.67
N ASN A 326 12.66 -0.29 -3.58
CA ASN A 326 13.78 -0.31 -2.62
C ASN A 326 15.09 -0.69 -3.33
N GLN A 327 15.06 -1.71 -4.17
CA GLN A 327 16.25 -2.15 -4.90
C GLN A 327 16.75 -1.11 -5.90
N VAL A 328 15.89 -0.64 -6.82
CA VAL A 328 16.29 0.32 -7.87
C VAL A 328 16.87 1.61 -7.26
N VAL A 329 16.28 2.09 -6.16
CA VAL A 329 16.77 3.29 -5.47
C VAL A 329 18.11 3.03 -4.77
N LEU A 330 18.29 1.87 -4.12
CA LEU A 330 19.57 1.52 -3.49
C LEU A 330 20.69 1.31 -4.51
N ASP A 331 20.41 0.64 -5.62
CA ASP A 331 21.39 0.42 -6.70
C ASP A 331 21.86 1.76 -7.28
N TYR A 332 20.94 2.71 -7.48
CA TYR A 332 21.31 4.08 -7.88
C TYR A 332 22.11 4.79 -6.78
N PHE A 333 21.63 4.70 -5.53
CA PHE A 333 22.23 5.41 -4.42
C PHE A 333 23.66 4.96 -4.13
N GLN A 334 24.00 3.69 -4.31
CA GLN A 334 25.38 3.20 -4.15
C GLN A 334 26.35 3.89 -5.11
N LEU A 335 25.99 3.96 -6.40
CA LEU A 335 26.78 4.63 -7.43
C LEU A 335 26.86 6.14 -7.18
N TYR A 336 25.74 6.73 -6.75
CA TYR A 336 25.62 8.13 -6.40
C TYR A 336 26.50 8.51 -5.21
N HIS A 337 26.46 7.72 -4.15
CA HIS A 337 27.21 7.95 -2.92
C HIS A 337 28.72 7.87 -3.17
N SER A 338 29.17 6.86 -3.94
CA SER A 338 30.58 6.74 -4.35
C SER A 338 31.05 7.98 -5.12
N ALA A 339 30.26 8.45 -6.09
CA ALA A 339 30.58 9.65 -6.85
C ALA A 339 30.67 10.89 -5.94
N ALA A 340 29.74 11.03 -4.99
CA ALA A 340 29.71 12.13 -4.04
C ALA A 340 30.91 12.10 -3.08
N GLU A 341 31.25 10.96 -2.49
CA GLU A 341 32.40 10.84 -1.57
C GLU A 341 33.73 11.15 -2.25
N LYS A 342 33.97 10.61 -3.45
CA LYS A 342 35.21 10.91 -4.21
C LYS A 342 35.31 12.39 -4.59
N ALA A 343 34.18 13.05 -4.85
CA ALA A 343 34.17 14.49 -5.07
C ALA A 343 34.52 15.26 -3.79
N HIS A 344 33.96 14.88 -2.64
CA HIS A 344 34.29 15.53 -1.36
C HIS A 344 35.73 15.29 -0.91
N ALA A 345 36.26 14.08 -1.05
CA ALA A 345 37.61 13.71 -0.59
C ALA A 345 38.72 14.50 -1.30
N ARG A 346 38.47 14.98 -2.52
CA ARG A 346 39.41 15.81 -3.29
C ARG A 346 39.44 17.28 -2.86
N GLY A 347 38.71 17.67 -1.80
CA GLY A 347 38.68 19.05 -1.29
C GLY A 347 37.83 20.03 -2.10
N LEU A 348 36.90 19.52 -2.92
CA LEU A 348 36.22 20.23 -4.02
C LEU A 348 35.05 21.12 -3.58
N ILE A 349 35.21 21.85 -2.48
CA ILE A 349 34.15 22.67 -1.92
C ILE A 349 34.43 24.14 -2.26
N ARG A 350 33.60 24.74 -3.11
CA ARG A 350 33.54 26.21 -3.24
C ARG A 350 33.15 26.79 -1.87
N GLY A 351 33.54 28.01 -1.54
CA GLY A 351 33.28 28.63 -0.21
C GLY A 351 31.83 28.63 0.30
N ASN A 352 30.85 28.26 -0.54
CA ASN A 352 29.43 28.05 -0.20
C ASN A 352 29.03 26.59 0.09
N GLY A 353 29.94 25.61 0.01
CA GLY A 353 29.63 24.19 0.21
C GLY A 353 29.31 23.37 -1.05
N THR A 354 29.40 23.93 -2.26
CA THR A 354 29.03 23.26 -3.53
C THR A 354 30.23 22.64 -4.25
N ILE A 355 30.00 21.50 -4.93
CA ILE A 355 31.01 20.76 -5.71
C ILE A 355 31.33 21.54 -6.99
N ASP A 356 32.62 21.66 -7.30
CA ASP A 356 33.10 22.31 -8.52
C ASP A 356 32.87 21.47 -9.79
N ASP A 357 32.42 22.11 -10.87
CA ASP A 357 32.02 21.45 -12.13
C ASP A 357 33.21 21.03 -12.98
N GLU A 358 34.37 21.68 -12.87
CA GLU A 358 35.60 21.32 -13.63
C GLU A 358 36.02 19.87 -13.37
N HIS A 359 35.73 19.38 -12.16
CA HIS A 359 36.12 18.05 -11.72
C HIS A 359 35.00 17.01 -11.88
N ARG A 360 33.86 17.40 -12.45
CA ARG A 360 32.74 16.50 -12.86
C ARG A 360 32.76 16.20 -14.36
N ASP A 361 33.81 16.63 -15.05
CA ASP A 361 34.11 16.29 -16.43
C ASP A 361 35.20 15.21 -16.52
N GLY A 362 35.30 14.57 -17.68
CA GLY A 362 36.28 13.54 -17.97
C GLY A 362 35.87 12.65 -19.14
N THR A 363 36.79 11.79 -19.55
CA THR A 363 36.49 10.73 -20.51
C THR A 363 35.56 9.70 -19.87
N LYS A 364 34.91 8.93 -20.74
CA LYS A 364 34.04 7.81 -20.39
C LYS A 364 34.57 6.94 -19.24
N ASP A 365 35.80 6.43 -19.34
CA ASP A 365 36.37 5.53 -18.33
C ASP A 365 36.60 6.22 -16.99
N VAL A 366 37.02 7.49 -17.03
CA VAL A 366 37.20 8.31 -15.82
C VAL A 366 35.86 8.50 -15.10
N ILE A 367 34.77 8.75 -15.84
CA ILE A 367 33.45 8.94 -15.26
C ILE A 367 32.91 7.64 -14.66
N ILE A 368 33.05 6.52 -15.37
CA ILE A 368 32.61 5.21 -14.87
C ILE A 368 33.35 4.85 -13.58
N SER A 369 34.68 5.02 -13.54
CA SER A 369 35.49 4.70 -12.36
C SER A 369 35.10 5.48 -11.10
N ARG A 370 34.46 6.65 -11.23
CA ARG A 370 34.02 7.47 -10.08
C ARG A 370 32.80 6.88 -9.38
N CYS A 371 31.93 6.19 -10.11
CA CYS A 371 30.73 5.57 -9.55
C CYS A 371 31.01 4.24 -8.84
N TYR A 372 32.17 3.63 -9.06
CA TYR A 372 32.53 2.36 -8.46
C TYR A 372 33.37 2.52 -7.19
N HIS A 373 33.03 1.74 -6.17
CA HIS A 373 33.78 1.67 -4.91
C HIS A 373 34.43 0.28 -4.77
N GLU A 374 35.62 0.21 -4.19
CA GLU A 374 36.33 -1.05 -3.89
C GLU A 374 35.67 -1.86 -2.75
N THR A 375 34.77 -1.25 -1.98
CA THR A 375 34.10 -1.87 -0.82
C THR A 375 32.61 -1.52 -0.84
N PRO A 376 31.71 -2.49 -0.62
CA PRO A 376 30.28 -2.23 -0.59
C PRO A 376 29.93 -1.29 0.56
N VAL A 377 29.20 -0.22 0.25
CA VAL A 377 28.72 0.76 1.23
C VAL A 377 27.68 0.10 2.14
N GLU A 378 27.92 0.12 3.45
CA GLU A 378 26.93 -0.28 4.45
C GLU A 378 25.87 0.83 4.55
N CYS A 379 24.81 0.73 3.73
CA CYS A 379 23.75 1.74 3.71
C CYS A 379 23.07 1.88 5.08
N GLN A 380 23.28 3.00 5.77
CA GLN A 380 22.58 3.41 7.00
C GLN A 380 21.12 3.85 6.73
N GLY A 381 20.38 3.09 5.92
CA GLY A 381 18.98 3.34 5.58
C GLY A 381 18.00 2.56 6.45
N GLU A 382 16.82 3.13 6.69
CA GLU A 382 15.71 2.38 7.28
C GLU A 382 15.33 1.20 6.38
N SER A 383 15.30 -0.02 6.94
CA SER A 383 15.05 -1.24 6.18
C SER A 383 13.66 -1.24 5.53
N VAL A 384 13.54 -1.93 4.39
CA VAL A 384 12.23 -2.12 3.71
C VAL A 384 11.20 -2.77 4.66
N GLY A 385 11.64 -3.72 5.49
CA GLY A 385 10.79 -4.37 6.50
C GLY A 385 10.25 -3.40 7.54
N CYS A 386 11.06 -2.45 8.01
CA CYS A 386 10.62 -1.43 8.97
C CYS A 386 9.54 -0.51 8.37
N ARG A 387 9.68 -0.13 7.10
CA ARG A 387 8.66 0.65 6.39
C ARG A 387 7.35 -0.13 6.21
N ILE A 388 7.45 -1.40 5.82
CA ILE A 388 6.29 -2.30 5.72
C ILE A 388 5.60 -2.41 7.08
N LEU A 389 6.34 -2.61 8.17
CA LEU A 389 5.79 -2.71 9.52
C LEU A 389 5.06 -1.43 9.96
N LYS A 390 5.69 -0.26 9.78
CA LYS A 390 5.07 1.03 10.12
C LYS A 390 3.80 1.30 9.30
N ALA A 391 3.83 1.01 7.99
CA ALA A 391 2.65 1.12 7.14
C ALA A 391 1.53 0.16 7.56
N SER A 392 1.89 -1.06 7.98
CA SER A 392 0.95 -2.07 8.48
C SER A 392 0.26 -1.62 9.76
N ILE A 393 1.03 -1.11 10.72
CA ILE A 393 0.50 -0.59 11.99
C ILE A 393 -0.46 0.57 11.73
N ALA A 394 -0.06 1.54 10.89
CA ALA A 394 -0.92 2.67 10.53
C ALA A 394 -2.23 2.20 9.87
N ALA A 395 -2.16 1.26 8.92
CA ALA A 395 -3.33 0.71 8.25
C ALA A 395 -4.30 -0.01 9.19
N LEU A 396 -3.77 -0.81 10.11
CA LEU A 396 -4.59 -1.53 11.09
C LEU A 396 -5.24 -0.58 12.09
N ILE A 397 -4.51 0.42 12.59
CA ILE A 397 -5.05 1.44 13.52
C ILE A 397 -6.20 2.19 12.88
N VAL A 398 -6.05 2.66 11.64
CA VAL A 398 -7.11 3.44 10.97
C VAL A 398 -8.31 2.55 10.63
N GLN A 399 -8.08 1.37 10.05
CA GLN A 399 -9.15 0.45 9.69
C GLN A 399 -9.96 -0.01 10.91
N TRP A 400 -9.28 -0.47 11.96
CA TRP A 400 -9.96 -0.93 13.15
C TRP A 400 -10.46 0.24 13.99
N GLY A 401 -9.86 1.43 13.91
CA GLY A 401 -10.38 2.63 14.53
C GLY A 401 -11.77 3.02 14.03
N SER A 402 -11.98 3.05 12.70
CA SER A 402 -13.29 3.31 12.09
C SER A 402 -14.26 2.14 12.28
N THR A 403 -13.80 0.91 12.03
CA THR A 403 -14.66 -0.28 12.12
C THR A 403 -15.10 -0.55 13.56
N ALA A 404 -14.18 -0.48 14.54
CA ALA A 404 -14.50 -0.67 15.94
C ALA A 404 -15.41 0.45 16.47
N SER A 405 -15.22 1.69 16.01
CA SER A 405 -16.15 2.79 16.32
C SER A 405 -17.59 2.44 15.89
N GLY A 406 -17.78 1.98 14.65
CA GLY A 406 -19.10 1.50 14.18
C GLY A 406 -19.63 0.28 14.96
N ILE A 407 -18.76 -0.67 15.31
CA ILE A 407 -19.12 -1.84 16.13
C ILE A 407 -19.58 -1.41 17.52
N VAL A 408 -18.87 -0.49 18.18
CA VAL A 408 -19.19 -0.02 19.54
C VAL A 408 -20.58 0.61 19.58
N VAL A 409 -20.93 1.44 18.59
CA VAL A 409 -22.27 2.05 18.52
C VAL A 409 -23.38 1.00 18.54
N ILE A 410 -23.28 -0.07 17.74
CA ILE A 410 -24.28 -1.16 17.71
C ILE A 410 -24.14 -2.11 18.90
N TYR A 411 -22.94 -2.40 19.38
CA TYR A 411 -22.71 -3.35 20.46
C TYR A 411 -23.39 -2.92 21.76
N PHE A 412 -23.41 -1.60 22.02
CA PHE A 412 -24.05 -1.04 23.20
C PHE A 412 -25.54 -0.72 23.03
N THR A 413 -26.12 -0.92 21.84
CA THR A 413 -27.58 -0.91 21.70
C THR A 413 -28.21 -2.11 22.43
N PRO A 414 -29.34 -1.95 23.13
CA PRO A 414 -30.10 -3.08 23.66
C PRO A 414 -30.58 -3.97 22.50
N THR A 415 -30.40 -5.29 22.49
CA THR A 415 -29.77 -6.24 23.42
C THR A 415 -28.24 -6.20 23.32
N LYS A 416 -27.51 -6.09 24.44
CA LYS A 416 -26.05 -5.86 24.41
C LYS A 416 -25.28 -7.11 23.94
N GLY A 417 -24.44 -6.97 22.91
CA GLY A 417 -23.53 -8.03 22.49
C GLY A 417 -23.21 -8.10 21.00
N LEU A 418 -22.63 -9.23 20.59
CA LEU A 418 -22.34 -9.54 19.19
C LEU A 418 -23.57 -10.19 18.54
N GLY A 419 -24.36 -9.38 17.85
CA GLY A 419 -25.55 -9.79 17.11
C GLY A 419 -25.34 -9.77 15.59
N CYS A 420 -26.40 -10.02 14.82
CA CYS A 420 -26.32 -10.09 13.36
C CYS A 420 -25.74 -8.81 12.72
N ARG A 421 -26.10 -7.63 13.24
CA ARG A 421 -25.59 -6.34 12.75
C ARG A 421 -24.11 -6.15 13.09
N SER A 422 -23.74 -6.18 14.38
CA SER A 422 -22.35 -5.96 14.81
C SER A 422 -21.38 -7.02 14.29
N LEU A 423 -21.82 -8.27 14.11
CA LEU A 423 -21.04 -9.32 13.47
C LEU A 423 -20.73 -9.00 12.00
N SER A 424 -21.64 -8.34 11.27
CA SER A 424 -21.41 -7.97 9.87
C SER A 424 -20.26 -6.95 9.74
N PHE A 425 -20.20 -5.94 10.61
CA PHE A 425 -19.06 -5.02 10.67
C PHE A 425 -17.75 -5.74 11.02
N LEU A 426 -17.80 -6.68 11.97
CA LEU A 426 -16.64 -7.48 12.36
C LEU A 426 -16.11 -8.32 11.20
N ILE A 427 -17.00 -9.04 10.49
CA ILE A 427 -16.65 -9.83 9.31
C ILE A 427 -16.02 -8.94 8.24
N TYR A 428 -16.61 -7.78 7.96
CA TYR A 428 -16.07 -6.84 6.98
C TYR A 428 -14.64 -6.39 7.33
N GLY A 429 -14.40 -6.03 8.61
CA GLY A 429 -13.07 -5.64 9.10
C GLY A 429 -12.04 -6.77 9.03
N LEU A 430 -12.44 -7.99 9.38
CA LEU A 430 -11.59 -9.18 9.31
C LEU A 430 -11.23 -9.53 7.86
N VAL A 431 -12.21 -9.59 6.96
CA VAL A 431 -11.97 -9.92 5.55
C VAL A 431 -11.10 -8.85 4.88
N SER A 432 -11.32 -7.56 5.19
CA SER A 432 -10.42 -6.47 4.73
C SER A 432 -8.97 -6.72 5.14
N THR A 433 -8.76 -7.13 6.40
CA THR A 433 -7.43 -7.41 6.96
C THR A 433 -6.80 -8.64 6.30
N VAL A 434 -7.55 -9.72 6.12
CA VAL A 434 -7.05 -10.95 5.46
C VAL A 434 -6.72 -10.70 3.99
N ALA A 435 -7.54 -9.92 3.28
CA ALA A 435 -7.29 -9.54 1.89
C ALA A 435 -5.97 -8.78 1.75
N TRP A 436 -5.75 -7.78 2.60
CA TRP A 436 -4.49 -7.03 2.67
C TRP A 436 -3.28 -7.92 2.99
N TRP A 437 -3.41 -8.82 3.98
CA TRP A 437 -2.34 -9.74 4.34
C TRP A 437 -1.95 -10.65 3.16
N CYS A 438 -2.93 -11.17 2.42
CA CYS A 438 -2.69 -11.94 1.20
C CYS A 438 -1.87 -11.14 0.16
N MET A 439 -2.14 -9.83 -0.01
CA MET A 439 -1.38 -8.97 -0.92
C MET A 439 0.08 -8.81 -0.50
N ILE A 440 0.34 -8.58 0.79
CA ILE A 440 1.72 -8.48 1.30
C ILE A 440 2.47 -9.79 1.13
N VAL A 441 1.85 -10.92 1.48
CA VAL A 441 2.45 -12.24 1.29
C VAL A 441 2.74 -12.50 -0.18
N SER A 442 1.84 -12.10 -1.08
CA SER A 442 2.06 -12.19 -2.52
C SER A 442 3.30 -11.41 -2.97
N ALA A 443 3.48 -10.17 -2.50
CA ALA A 443 4.63 -9.33 -2.84
C ALA A 443 5.94 -9.88 -2.25
N TRP A 444 5.90 -10.40 -1.02
CA TRP A 444 7.06 -11.04 -0.40
C TRP A 444 7.49 -12.31 -1.16
N LEU A 445 6.54 -13.16 -1.51
CA LEU A 445 6.79 -14.35 -2.34
C LEU A 445 7.30 -13.97 -3.73
N ALA A 446 6.72 -12.93 -4.34
CA ALA A 446 7.18 -12.43 -5.63
C ALA A 446 8.65 -12.01 -5.54
N HIS A 447 9.01 -11.27 -4.49
CA HIS A 447 10.38 -10.88 -4.24
C HIS A 447 11.32 -12.08 -4.04
N ARG A 448 10.89 -13.16 -3.37
CA ARG A 448 11.71 -14.36 -3.23
C ARG A 448 11.88 -15.18 -4.51
N SER A 449 10.92 -15.11 -5.42
CA SER A 449 10.95 -15.89 -6.67
C SER A 449 11.54 -15.15 -7.86
N SER A 450 11.55 -13.82 -7.83
CA SER A 450 12.12 -13.03 -8.91
C SER A 450 13.64 -13.15 -8.84
N THR A 451 14.27 -13.44 -9.98
CA THR A 451 15.71 -13.27 -10.18
C THR A 451 16.00 -11.77 -10.29
N TRP A 452 15.99 -11.08 -9.15
CA TRP A 452 16.43 -9.70 -9.12
C TRP A 452 17.91 -9.63 -9.47
N PRO A 453 18.38 -8.56 -10.13
CA PRO A 453 19.81 -8.37 -10.32
C PRO A 453 20.48 -8.43 -8.93
N GLY A 454 21.52 -9.26 -8.79
CA GLY A 454 22.40 -9.20 -7.63
C GLY A 454 23.12 -7.84 -7.57
N PRO A 455 23.79 -7.52 -6.45
CA PRO A 455 24.66 -6.34 -6.38
C PRO A 455 25.59 -6.31 -7.60
N ARG A 456 25.76 -5.16 -8.24
CA ARG A 456 26.69 -5.06 -9.38
C ARG A 456 28.09 -5.48 -8.90
N PRO A 457 28.76 -6.41 -9.60
CA PRO A 457 30.14 -6.74 -9.28
C PRO A 457 31.00 -5.49 -9.43
N ALA A 458 32.00 -5.32 -8.56
CA ALA A 458 33.02 -4.29 -8.76
C ALA A 458 33.68 -4.55 -10.12
N MET A 459 33.75 -3.52 -10.97
CA MET A 459 34.42 -3.61 -12.26
C MET A 459 35.90 -3.94 -12.02
N GLU A 460 36.38 -5.08 -12.51
CA GLU A 460 37.82 -5.31 -12.67
C GLU A 460 38.30 -4.26 -13.68
N ILE A 461 39.02 -3.25 -13.16
CA ILE A 461 39.69 -2.28 -14.00
C ILE A 461 40.79 -3.06 -14.73
N ALA A 462 40.51 -3.45 -15.98
CA ALA A 462 41.53 -3.94 -16.89
C ALA A 462 42.55 -2.81 -17.09
N THR A 463 43.60 -2.84 -16.28
CA THR A 463 44.77 -1.99 -16.45
C THR A 463 45.55 -2.62 -17.59
N ASP A 464 45.21 -2.28 -18.83
CA ASP A 464 46.14 -2.47 -19.95
C ASP A 464 47.34 -1.54 -19.68
N THR A 465 48.28 -2.09 -18.93
CA THR A 465 49.56 -1.47 -18.62
C THR A 465 50.38 -1.52 -19.89
N LEU A 466 50.58 -0.34 -20.47
CA LEU A 466 51.54 -0.06 -21.52
C LEU A 466 52.96 -0.32 -20.95
N ALA A 467 53.42 -1.56 -20.98
CA ALA A 467 54.73 -1.96 -20.49
C ALA A 467 55.77 -1.95 -21.62
N HIS A 468 56.62 -0.92 -21.67
CA HIS A 468 58.00 -1.04 -22.17
C HIS A 468 58.87 0.14 -21.70
N ILE A 469 59.44 0.05 -20.50
CA ILE A 469 60.74 0.65 -20.16
C ILE A 469 61.45 -0.31 -19.19
N PRO A 470 62.64 -0.85 -19.49
CA PRO A 470 63.36 -1.71 -18.56
C PRO A 470 64.23 -0.85 -17.64
N LEU A 471 64.05 -1.01 -16.33
CA LEU A 471 65.02 -0.51 -15.34
C LEU A 471 65.69 -1.69 -14.65
N THR A 472 67.00 -1.71 -14.83
CA THR A 472 68.02 -2.62 -14.32
C THR A 472 67.99 -2.78 -12.80
N ALA A 473 68.20 -4.02 -12.38
CA ALA A 473 68.29 -4.47 -10.99
C ALA A 473 69.46 -3.83 -10.21
N ILE A 474 69.23 -3.55 -8.94
CA ILE A 474 70.26 -3.38 -7.90
C ILE A 474 69.83 -4.23 -6.70
N PRO A 475 70.66 -5.18 -6.20
CA PRO A 475 70.33 -5.98 -5.01
C PRO A 475 70.93 -5.31 -3.76
N ILE A 476 70.15 -5.15 -2.71
CA ILE A 476 70.70 -4.90 -1.36
C ILE A 476 70.03 -5.86 -0.37
N SER A 477 70.88 -6.71 0.17
CA SER A 477 70.69 -7.66 1.28
C SER A 477 70.35 -6.97 2.60
N MET A 478 69.47 -7.56 3.39
CA MET A 478 69.44 -7.38 4.86
C MET A 478 69.41 -8.75 5.56
N PRO A 479 70.13 -8.92 6.68
CA PRO A 479 70.18 -10.16 7.45
C PRO A 479 69.10 -10.21 8.53
N ALA A 480 68.54 -11.39 8.75
CA ALA A 480 67.71 -11.73 9.90
C ALA A 480 68.58 -12.15 11.11
N PRO A 481 68.03 -12.11 12.33
CA PRO A 481 68.46 -13.04 13.38
C PRO A 481 67.28 -13.83 14.00
N ASN A 482 67.40 -15.18 13.93
CA ASN A 482 67.37 -16.20 15.00
C ASN A 482 66.29 -16.11 16.12
N LEU A 483 65.64 -17.15 16.67
CA LEU A 483 65.50 -18.63 16.57
C LEU A 483 64.61 -19.04 17.82
N PRO A 484 64.43 -20.32 18.24
CA PRO A 484 63.71 -21.51 17.72
C PRO A 484 62.44 -21.91 18.54
N SER A 485 61.59 -22.80 17.98
CA SER A 485 61.37 -24.20 18.44
C SER A 485 60.00 -24.79 17.99
N GLU A 486 60.14 -25.68 17.01
CA GLU A 486 59.35 -26.85 16.56
C GLU A 486 58.54 -27.68 17.60
N PRO A 487 57.87 -28.81 17.24
CA PRO A 487 57.22 -29.23 15.96
C PRO A 487 55.89 -30.00 16.15
N LEU A 488 55.17 -30.37 15.07
CA LEU A 488 54.93 -31.79 14.69
C LEU A 488 53.97 -32.02 13.49
N SER A 489 54.47 -32.91 12.61
CA SER A 489 53.82 -33.92 11.74
C SER A 489 52.85 -33.46 10.64
N ALA A 490 53.11 -33.59 9.32
CA ALA A 490 53.67 -34.63 8.45
C ALA A 490 52.65 -35.66 7.91
N CYS A 491 52.83 -35.92 6.60
CA CYS A 491 52.40 -37.08 5.78
C CYS A 491 50.96 -37.05 5.22
N GLN A 492 50.68 -37.45 3.97
CA GLN A 492 51.51 -38.08 2.95
C GLN A 492 50.83 -38.03 1.57
N SER A 493 51.69 -38.06 0.57
CA SER A 493 51.52 -38.29 -0.87
C SER A 493 50.63 -39.46 -1.29
N SER A 494 50.09 -39.40 -2.52
CA SER A 494 50.32 -40.42 -3.57
C SER A 494 49.86 -39.94 -4.95
N GLN A 495 50.83 -39.71 -5.86
CA GLN A 495 50.66 -39.73 -7.32
C GLN A 495 50.50 -41.18 -7.80
N THR A 496 49.94 -41.45 -9.00
CA THR A 496 50.73 -41.90 -10.18
C THR A 496 49.89 -42.09 -11.47
N THR A 497 50.59 -41.87 -12.60
CA THR A 497 50.51 -42.51 -13.95
C THR A 497 49.61 -41.98 -15.09
N LEU A 498 50.30 -41.32 -16.05
CA LEU A 498 50.11 -41.20 -17.52
C LEU A 498 50.72 -42.46 -18.24
N PRO A 499 50.75 -42.66 -19.61
CA PRO A 499 50.70 -41.68 -20.72
C PRO A 499 50.06 -42.07 -22.11
N SER A 500 50.08 -41.06 -23.02
CA SER A 500 50.31 -41.06 -24.49
C SER A 500 49.19 -41.36 -25.52
N GLU A 501 48.84 -40.35 -26.36
CA GLU A 501 49.18 -40.21 -27.80
C GLU A 501 48.12 -39.51 -28.72
N SER A 502 48.53 -38.33 -29.23
CA SER A 502 48.39 -37.73 -30.58
C SER A 502 47.04 -37.34 -31.28
N CYS A 503 47.04 -36.04 -31.69
CA CYS A 503 46.69 -35.45 -32.99
C CYS A 503 45.25 -34.90 -33.30
N GLY A 504 45.15 -33.58 -33.54
CA GLY A 504 44.32 -33.02 -34.63
C GLY A 504 43.16 -32.06 -34.33
N ARG A 505 43.46 -30.76 -34.13
CA ARG A 505 42.83 -29.56 -34.74
C ARG A 505 41.28 -29.47 -34.92
N LYS A 506 40.62 -28.53 -34.21
CA LYS A 506 39.92 -27.31 -34.71
C LYS A 506 38.94 -26.73 -33.68
N GLU A 507 38.95 -25.41 -33.58
CA GLU A 507 38.08 -24.54 -32.77
C GLU A 507 36.58 -24.73 -33.07
N THR A 508 35.71 -24.61 -32.06
CA THR A 508 34.78 -23.47 -31.87
C THR A 508 33.73 -23.75 -30.77
N VAL A 509 33.62 -22.80 -29.84
CA VAL A 509 32.39 -22.28 -29.19
C VAL A 509 31.43 -23.25 -28.49
N GLY A 510 31.29 -23.07 -27.16
CA GLY A 510 30.08 -23.50 -26.44
C GLY A 510 30.28 -23.87 -24.97
N ALA A 511 30.82 -22.97 -24.13
CA ALA A 511 30.84 -23.20 -22.68
C ALA A 511 29.48 -22.82 -22.05
N ASN A 512 28.51 -23.73 -22.21
CA ASN A 512 27.40 -23.86 -21.27
C ASN A 512 27.94 -24.55 -20.01
N CYS A 513 27.93 -23.86 -18.87
CA CYS A 513 28.02 -24.53 -17.57
C CYS A 513 27.28 -23.73 -16.49
N GLY A 514 25.95 -23.72 -16.59
CA GLY A 514 25.09 -23.49 -15.44
C GLY A 514 24.60 -24.85 -14.96
N THR A 515 25.20 -25.38 -13.89
CA THR A 515 24.62 -26.49 -13.12
C THR A 515 23.32 -25.98 -12.50
N ALA A 516 22.20 -26.35 -13.11
CA ALA A 516 20.87 -26.09 -12.62
C ALA A 516 20.67 -26.77 -11.26
N LEU A 517 20.55 -25.97 -10.20
CA LEU A 517 19.97 -26.40 -8.93
C LEU A 517 18.45 -26.68 -9.15
N PRO A 518 17.84 -27.66 -8.46
CA PRO A 518 16.51 -28.14 -8.81
C PRO A 518 15.40 -27.18 -8.34
N ASN A 519 14.59 -26.70 -9.30
CA ASN A 519 13.13 -26.42 -9.29
C ASN A 519 12.40 -25.81 -8.05
N HIS A 520 13.08 -25.23 -7.05
CA HIS A 520 12.39 -24.60 -5.91
C HIS A 520 11.77 -23.22 -6.23
N ASP A 521 12.24 -22.55 -7.29
CA ASP A 521 11.78 -21.21 -7.70
C ASP A 521 10.35 -21.20 -8.26
N SER A 522 9.90 -22.33 -8.84
CA SER A 522 8.55 -22.46 -9.42
C SER A 522 7.44 -22.35 -8.37
N GLY A 523 7.68 -22.85 -7.15
CA GLY A 523 6.70 -22.88 -6.07
C GLY A 523 6.31 -21.49 -5.60
N PHE A 524 7.30 -20.63 -5.31
CA PHE A 524 7.05 -19.27 -4.82
C PHE A 524 6.33 -18.40 -5.86
N THR A 525 6.66 -18.52 -7.15
CA THR A 525 5.94 -17.84 -8.24
C THR A 525 4.47 -18.27 -8.31
N VAL A 526 4.17 -19.57 -8.14
CA VAL A 526 2.80 -20.08 -8.13
C VAL A 526 2.04 -19.57 -6.91
N TRP A 527 2.63 -19.64 -5.72
CA TRP A 527 2.01 -19.17 -4.49
C TRP A 527 1.79 -17.65 -4.49
N SER A 528 2.75 -16.86 -4.98
CA SER A 528 2.59 -15.42 -5.14
C SER A 528 1.34 -15.07 -5.96
N ARG A 529 1.15 -15.73 -7.10
CA ARG A 529 -0.05 -15.55 -7.95
C ARG A 529 -1.33 -15.99 -7.24
N ARG A 530 -1.30 -17.08 -6.48
CA ARG A 530 -2.47 -17.57 -5.72
C ARG A 530 -2.88 -16.58 -4.64
N PHE A 531 -1.92 -16.08 -3.86
CA PHE A 531 -2.19 -15.09 -2.80
C PHE A 531 -2.70 -13.76 -3.35
N SER A 532 -2.15 -13.24 -4.46
CA SER A 532 -2.69 -12.03 -5.10
C SER A 532 -4.12 -12.24 -5.57
N ARG A 533 -4.40 -13.36 -6.26
CA ARG A 533 -5.78 -13.68 -6.70
C ARG A 533 -6.74 -13.83 -5.52
N ALA A 534 -6.34 -14.55 -4.47
CA ALA A 534 -7.14 -14.72 -3.28
C ALA A 534 -7.43 -13.38 -2.60
N GLY A 535 -6.42 -12.52 -2.42
CA GLY A 535 -6.60 -11.18 -1.85
C GLY A 535 -7.56 -10.32 -2.66
N LYS A 536 -7.44 -10.32 -4.00
CA LYS A 536 -8.36 -9.57 -4.87
C LYS A 536 -9.78 -10.10 -4.81
N THR A 537 -9.95 -11.44 -4.83
CA THR A 537 -11.27 -12.07 -4.71
C THR A 537 -11.91 -11.80 -3.36
N LEU A 538 -11.15 -11.85 -2.27
CA LEU A 538 -11.65 -11.50 -0.93
C LEU A 538 -12.08 -10.04 -0.87
N ALA A 539 -11.26 -9.10 -1.35
CA ALA A 539 -11.64 -7.69 -1.40
C ALA A 539 -12.92 -7.50 -2.26
N PHE A 540 -12.98 -8.15 -3.42
CA PHE A 540 -14.15 -8.09 -4.29
C PHE A 540 -15.45 -8.56 -3.59
N LEU A 541 -15.41 -9.74 -2.97
CA LEU A 541 -16.55 -10.28 -2.22
C LEU A 541 -16.90 -9.41 -1.01
N ASN A 542 -15.89 -8.85 -0.33
CA ASN A 542 -16.10 -7.98 0.83
C ASN A 542 -16.74 -6.64 0.46
N ALA A 543 -16.42 -6.10 -0.73
CA ALA A 543 -17.09 -4.90 -1.24
C ALA A 543 -18.56 -5.17 -1.55
N LEU A 544 -18.87 -6.30 -2.21
CA LEU A 544 -20.26 -6.72 -2.45
C LEU A 544 -21.01 -6.93 -1.13
N PHE A 545 -20.34 -7.57 -0.16
CA PHE A 545 -20.88 -7.76 1.18
C PHE A 545 -21.18 -6.42 1.86
N LEU A 546 -20.26 -5.45 1.80
CA LEU A 546 -20.46 -4.12 2.39
C LEU A 546 -21.67 -3.40 1.77
N PHE A 547 -21.79 -3.38 0.45
CA PHE A 547 -22.93 -2.73 -0.20
C PHE A 547 -24.25 -3.43 0.10
N GLY A 548 -24.28 -4.76 0.03
CA GLY A 548 -25.46 -5.55 0.40
C GLY A 548 -25.85 -5.36 1.86
N PHE A 549 -24.86 -5.28 2.75
CA PHE A 549 -25.03 -5.00 4.17
C PHE A 549 -25.62 -3.60 4.39
N CYS A 550 -25.07 -2.55 3.76
CA CYS A 550 -25.62 -1.20 3.84
C CYS A 550 -27.08 -1.15 3.36
N LEU A 551 -27.41 -1.81 2.26
CA LEU A 551 -28.78 -1.86 1.74
C LEU A 551 -29.72 -2.61 2.70
N ALA A 552 -29.32 -3.75 3.24
CA ALA A 552 -30.12 -4.51 4.21
C ALA A 552 -30.31 -3.73 5.53
N GLN A 553 -29.30 -2.99 5.97
CA GLN A 553 -29.32 -2.19 7.20
C GLN A 553 -30.20 -0.95 7.07
N LEU A 554 -30.15 -0.25 5.93
CA LEU A 554 -30.93 0.96 5.67
C LEU A 554 -32.35 0.65 5.18
N GLY A 555 -32.57 -0.54 4.62
CA GLY A 555 -33.85 -0.97 4.03
C GLY A 555 -34.69 -1.88 4.92
N ASN A 556 -34.49 -1.87 6.24
CA ASN A 556 -35.19 -2.70 7.23
C ASN A 556 -35.01 -4.23 7.09
N GLY A 557 -34.04 -4.71 6.31
CA GLY A 557 -33.75 -6.14 6.16
C GLY A 557 -33.32 -6.82 7.47
N PHE A 558 -32.71 -6.05 8.39
CA PHE A 558 -32.35 -6.49 9.74
C PHE A 558 -33.41 -6.15 10.80
N SER A 559 -34.56 -5.60 10.44
CA SER A 559 -35.67 -5.32 11.36
C SER A 559 -36.60 -6.52 11.40
N ASN A 560 -36.22 -7.54 12.18
CA ASN A 560 -37.01 -8.75 12.40
C ASN A 560 -36.67 -9.38 13.76
N CYS A 561 -37.57 -10.24 14.27
CA CYS A 561 -37.39 -10.90 15.57
C CYS A 561 -36.07 -11.67 15.68
N TRP A 562 -35.62 -12.32 14.60
CA TRP A 562 -34.37 -13.11 14.62
C TRP A 562 -33.15 -12.22 14.80
N CYS A 563 -32.99 -11.19 13.97
CA CYS A 563 -31.85 -10.29 14.00
C CYS A 563 -31.82 -9.47 15.30
N ASN A 564 -32.98 -9.06 15.81
CA ASN A 564 -33.10 -8.29 17.05
C ASN A 564 -32.90 -9.12 18.33
N SER A 565 -32.90 -10.46 18.24
CA SER A 565 -32.66 -11.37 19.38
C SER A 565 -31.45 -12.27 19.23
N SER A 566 -30.83 -12.37 18.05
CA SER A 566 -29.74 -13.33 17.82
C SER A 566 -28.40 -12.76 18.26
N TYR A 567 -28.00 -13.05 19.50
CA TYR A 567 -26.73 -12.63 20.09
C TYR A 567 -25.90 -13.83 20.55
N ILE A 568 -24.71 -13.98 19.97
CA ILE A 568 -23.86 -15.18 20.13
C ILE A 568 -23.50 -15.43 21.62
N GLY A 569 -23.25 -14.36 22.38
CA GLY A 569 -22.86 -14.46 23.80
C GLY A 569 -24.00 -14.84 24.74
N LEU A 570 -25.26 -14.58 24.37
CA LEU A 570 -26.43 -14.76 25.23
C LEU A 570 -27.12 -16.12 25.03
N ARG A 571 -26.88 -16.80 23.90
CA ARG A 571 -27.50 -18.10 23.57
C ARG A 571 -29.02 -18.06 23.78
N SER A 572 -29.57 -18.95 24.61
CA SER A 572 -31.00 -19.04 24.90
C SER A 572 -31.57 -17.90 25.76
N LYS A 573 -30.71 -17.03 26.31
CA LYS A 573 -31.12 -15.86 27.11
C LYS A 573 -31.29 -14.59 26.28
N ALA A 574 -31.12 -14.69 24.97
CA ALA A 574 -31.19 -13.53 24.10
C ALA A 574 -32.66 -13.11 23.91
N TYR A 575 -32.88 -11.79 23.84
CA TYR A 575 -34.20 -11.19 23.88
C TYR A 575 -34.32 -10.06 22.84
N VAL A 576 -35.54 -9.63 22.55
CA VAL A 576 -35.86 -8.44 21.76
C VAL A 576 -36.23 -7.31 22.72
N ALA A 577 -35.57 -6.16 22.63
CA ALA A 577 -35.91 -5.00 23.45
C ALA A 577 -37.22 -4.34 22.95
N LEU A 578 -38.13 -4.06 23.88
CA LEU A 578 -39.41 -3.38 23.63
C LEU A 578 -39.27 -1.85 23.72
N ALA A 579 -38.48 -1.37 24.69
CA ALA A 579 -38.20 0.04 24.92
C ALA A 579 -36.84 0.18 25.60
N ILE A 580 -36.16 1.31 25.38
CA ILE A 580 -34.91 1.63 26.07
C ILE A 580 -35.24 2.38 27.37
N PRO A 581 -34.95 1.83 28.56
CA PRO A 581 -35.15 2.54 29.81
C PRO A 581 -34.31 3.83 29.86
N SER A 582 -34.85 4.89 30.46
CA SER A 582 -34.14 6.18 30.60
C SER A 582 -32.81 6.07 31.36
N SER A 583 -32.66 5.08 32.23
CA SER A 583 -31.41 4.78 32.97
C SER A 583 -30.30 4.22 32.08
N ASP A 584 -30.63 3.41 31.06
CA ASP A 584 -29.66 2.85 30.11
C ASP A 584 -29.28 3.86 29.01
N PHE A 585 -30.12 4.88 28.81
CA PHE A 585 -29.92 5.92 27.82
C PHE A 585 -28.64 6.74 28.05
N ALA A 586 -28.34 7.08 29.31
CA ALA A 586 -27.13 7.83 29.65
C ALA A 586 -25.86 7.02 29.30
N SER A 587 -25.84 5.72 29.63
CA SER A 587 -24.73 4.83 29.30
C SER A 587 -24.55 4.67 27.79
N LEU A 588 -25.65 4.46 27.06
CA LEU A 588 -25.65 4.38 25.59
C LEU A 588 -25.08 5.65 24.96
N ARG A 589 -25.55 6.83 25.37
CA ARG A 589 -25.07 8.13 24.86
C ARG A 589 -23.57 8.32 25.12
N THR A 590 -23.07 7.93 26.29
CA THR A 590 -21.63 8.02 26.59
C THR A 590 -20.80 7.08 25.72
N ALA A 591 -21.25 5.85 25.50
CA ALA A 591 -20.58 4.90 24.62
C ALA A 591 -20.55 5.38 23.17
N TRP A 592 -21.68 5.94 22.68
CA TRP A 592 -21.76 6.52 21.34
C TRP A 592 -20.84 7.72 21.18
N GLY A 593 -20.86 8.67 22.13
CA GLY A 593 -19.95 9.82 22.13
C GLY A 593 -18.48 9.38 22.10
N GLY A 594 -18.12 8.37 22.90
CA GLY A 594 -16.77 7.79 22.90
C GLY A 594 -16.39 7.14 21.58
N ALA A 595 -17.29 6.37 20.97
CA ALA A 595 -17.07 5.74 19.67
C ALA A 595 -16.86 6.78 18.56
N ILE A 596 -17.73 7.80 18.50
CA ILE A 596 -17.64 8.88 17.52
C ILE A 596 -16.32 9.63 17.67
N PHE A 597 -15.96 10.00 18.91
CA PHE A 597 -14.70 10.66 19.20
C PHE A 597 -13.50 9.83 18.75
N LEU A 598 -13.49 8.52 19.07
CA LEU A 598 -12.42 7.60 18.67
C LEU A 598 -12.23 7.57 17.15
N GLY A 599 -13.33 7.41 16.41
CA GLY A 599 -13.30 7.37 14.95
C GLY A 599 -12.76 8.66 14.34
N ILE A 600 -13.28 9.81 14.79
CA ILE A 600 -12.87 11.13 14.29
C ILE A 600 -11.41 11.42 14.65
N ALA A 601 -10.99 11.12 15.89
CA ALA A 601 -9.63 11.36 16.36
C ALA A 601 -8.60 10.55 15.56
N ILE A 602 -8.84 9.24 15.36
CA ILE A 602 -7.95 8.38 14.57
C ILE A 602 -7.86 8.85 13.12
N SER A 603 -9.00 9.14 12.51
CA SER A 603 -9.10 9.59 11.12
C SER A 603 -8.36 10.93 10.92
N SER A 604 -8.59 11.89 11.81
CA SER A 604 -7.99 13.23 11.76
C SER A 604 -6.48 13.18 12.03
N LEU A 605 -6.06 12.41 13.05
CA LEU A 605 -4.65 12.22 13.37
C LEU A 605 -3.89 11.62 12.19
N PHE A 606 -4.47 10.61 11.53
CA PHE A 606 -3.84 10.00 10.36
C PHE A 606 -3.72 10.98 9.18
N ALA A 607 -4.75 11.77 8.88
CA ALA A 607 -4.67 12.82 7.85
C ALA A 607 -3.55 13.83 8.15
N VAL A 608 -3.47 14.30 9.39
CA VAL A 608 -2.44 15.24 9.85
C VAL A 608 -1.05 14.64 9.68
N LEU A 609 -0.82 13.39 10.10
CA LEU A 609 0.47 12.71 9.96
C LEU A 609 0.91 12.60 8.49
N ILE A 610 -0.01 12.30 7.57
CA ILE A 610 0.31 12.24 6.13
C ILE A 610 0.66 13.62 5.58
N ILE A 611 -0.05 14.67 5.97
CA ILE A 611 0.25 16.06 5.57
C ILE A 611 1.66 16.46 6.05
N PHE A 612 1.99 16.19 7.31
CA PHE A 612 3.33 16.47 7.86
C PHE A 612 4.43 15.62 7.21
N ALA A 613 4.14 14.38 6.83
CA ALA A 613 5.09 13.52 6.12
C ALA A 613 5.51 14.10 4.75
N LYS A 614 4.65 14.91 4.11
CA LYS A 614 5.00 15.65 2.88
C LYS A 614 5.72 16.97 3.16
N LYS A 615 5.23 17.79 4.09
CA LYS A 615 5.73 19.17 4.32
C LYS A 615 7.19 19.25 4.77
N THR A 616 7.69 18.23 5.46
CA THR A 616 9.02 18.23 6.09
C THR A 616 10.22 18.15 5.13
N ARG A 617 10.05 18.29 3.81
CA ARG A 617 11.09 17.83 2.86
C ARG A 617 11.50 18.70 1.67
N TYR A 618 10.99 19.91 1.54
CA TYR A 618 11.58 20.86 0.60
C TYR A 618 11.72 22.19 1.34
N PRO A 619 12.85 22.48 2.02
CA PRO A 619 13.24 23.87 2.14
C PRO A 619 13.46 24.36 0.71
N ASP A 620 12.63 25.32 0.30
CA ASP A 620 12.87 26.10 -0.92
C ASP A 620 14.24 26.78 -0.86
#